data_AF-A0A7S0HQW8-F1
#
_entry.id   AF-A0A7S0HQW8-F1
#
_cell.length_a   1.000
_cell.length_b   1.000
_cell.length_c   1.000
_cell.angle_alpha   90.00
_cell.angle_beta   90.00
_cell.angle_gamma   90.00
#
_symmetry.space_group_name_H-M   'P 1'
#
loop_
_entity.id
_entity.type
_entity.pdbx_description
1 polymer ?
#
loop_
_entity_poly.entity_id
_entity_poly.type
_entity_poly.pdbx_seq_one_letter_code
_entity_poly.pdbx_strand_id
1 'polypeptide(L)'
;WSSMSLDYIPWRSCLSLVGVDAASFPSASFLVDVMLLSSLALVLFVLFAIIIGRIFIFRGEMLNDRLWSDHLSCRSLAWLEMWGRGVSYPGDALPVRQTRLGRWRKQTDMVTLQPGWTFLSAEDSHEYSKKLMQDKYGVDDCMSGEPCGRQIWVKQAGATGRSPTFDPSKNPNSSDLLYREQRLAAWKGRQPETSTPPKTAKEAAEKAIRFYSMLQNEDGHWGGDYAGPMFLMPGLIFTCYITGVDLAEKKEAMIAYLCNHQQEDGGWGTHIESPSTMFGSVLSYVSLRLLGLSSNHPALAKGRKFIQ
;
A
#
# COMPACT_ATOMS: atom_id res chain seq x y z
N TRP A 1 25.78 -1.38 1.75
CA TRP A 1 25.85 -2.71 2.37
C TRP A 1 27.00 -2.71 3.35
N SER A 2 26.69 -2.68 4.65
CA SER A 2 27.55 -2.54 5.85
C SER A 2 26.96 -1.42 6.70
N SER A 3 26.50 -1.75 7.92
CA SER A 3 26.07 -0.84 9.01
C SER A 3 24.58 -0.54 9.29
N MET A 4 23.60 -1.34 8.82
CA MET A 4 22.29 -1.34 9.49
C MET A 4 22.20 -2.54 10.44
N SER A 5 22.36 -2.31 11.75
CA SER A 5 21.85 -3.25 12.73
C SER A 5 20.33 -3.18 12.68
N LEU A 6 19.71 -4.29 12.26
CA LEU A 6 18.33 -4.57 12.65
C LEU A 6 18.42 -4.98 14.11
N ASP A 7 18.13 -4.04 15.02
CA ASP A 7 18.06 -4.36 16.45
C ASP A 7 17.05 -5.49 16.62
N TYR A 8 17.54 -6.63 17.10
CA TYR A 8 16.77 -7.86 17.29
C TYR A 8 15.57 -7.59 18.20
N ILE A 9 14.36 -7.62 17.64
CA ILE A 9 13.12 -7.59 18.40
C ILE A 9 12.84 -9.05 18.80
N PRO A 10 12.93 -9.42 20.09
CA PRO A 10 12.67 -10.79 20.49
C PRO A 10 11.20 -11.11 20.26
N TRP A 11 10.94 -11.97 19.27
CA TRP A 11 9.64 -12.55 19.01
C TRP A 11 9.29 -13.49 20.18
N ARG A 12 8.22 -13.20 20.93
CA ARG A 12 7.64 -14.19 21.85
C ARG A 12 6.72 -15.11 21.05
N SER A 13 7.31 -16.09 20.36
CA SER A 13 6.59 -17.33 20.06
C SER A 13 6.11 -17.93 21.38
N CYS A 14 4.86 -18.38 21.45
CA CYS A 14 4.45 -19.42 22.40
C CYS A 14 5.03 -20.82 22.05
N LEU A 15 5.91 -20.91 21.06
CA LEU A 15 6.76 -22.08 20.80
C LEU A 15 8.08 -21.90 21.53
N SER A 16 8.15 -22.36 22.77
CA SER A 16 9.43 -22.56 23.43
C SER A 16 10.12 -23.74 22.75
N LEU A 17 11.06 -23.49 21.85
CA LEU A 17 12.04 -24.49 21.43
C LEU A 17 13.10 -24.61 22.54
N VAL A 18 12.69 -25.13 23.69
CA VAL A 18 13.61 -25.57 24.73
C VAL A 18 14.30 -26.82 24.20
N GLY A 19 15.62 -26.75 23.97
CA GLY A 19 16.45 -27.92 23.66
C GLY A 19 17.07 -27.99 22.26
N VAL A 20 16.98 -26.93 21.43
CA VAL A 20 17.69 -26.91 20.14
C VAL A 20 18.98 -26.11 20.28
N ASP A 21 20.10 -26.80 20.45
CA ASP A 21 21.43 -26.20 20.50
C ASP A 21 21.89 -25.84 19.07
N ALA A 22 22.21 -24.57 18.85
CA ALA A 22 22.61 -24.05 17.53
C ALA A 22 23.92 -24.68 17.01
N ALA A 23 24.71 -25.30 17.89
CA ALA A 23 25.92 -26.05 17.52
C ALA A 23 25.65 -27.39 16.80
N SER A 24 24.38 -27.84 16.75
CA SER A 24 24.00 -29.15 16.22
C SER A 24 23.77 -29.18 14.70
N PHE A 25 23.79 -28.02 14.02
CA PHE A 25 23.44 -27.95 12.60
C PHE A 25 24.68 -27.99 11.69
N PRO A 26 24.73 -28.88 10.67
CA PRO A 26 25.97 -29.15 9.92
C PRO A 26 26.46 -28.00 9.02
N SER A 27 25.59 -27.05 8.63
CA SER A 27 25.95 -25.77 7.99
C SER A 27 24.67 -24.96 7.63
N ALA A 28 24.83 -23.69 7.25
CA ALA A 28 23.73 -22.84 6.74
C ALA A 28 23.06 -23.41 5.47
N SER A 29 23.76 -24.24 4.69
CA SER A 29 23.18 -24.91 3.51
C SER A 29 22.06 -25.88 3.90
N PHE A 30 22.22 -26.61 5.02
CA PHE A 30 21.24 -27.55 5.52
C PHE A 30 19.93 -26.85 5.95
N LEU A 31 20.01 -25.65 6.54
CA LEU A 31 18.83 -24.87 6.91
C LEU A 31 18.08 -24.34 5.67
N VAL A 32 18.82 -23.92 4.64
CA VAL A 32 18.24 -23.49 3.35
C VAL A 32 17.57 -24.69 2.67
N ASP A 33 18.18 -25.87 2.68
CA ASP A 33 17.60 -27.08 2.12
C ASP A 33 16.34 -27.52 2.87
N VAL A 34 16.32 -27.45 4.20
CA VAL A 34 15.13 -27.76 5.02
C VAL A 34 14.02 -26.72 4.79
N MET A 35 14.36 -25.44 4.65
CA MET A 35 13.38 -24.39 4.32
C MET A 35 12.82 -24.55 2.90
N LEU A 36 13.66 -24.90 1.93
CA LEU A 36 13.23 -25.17 0.56
C LEU A 36 12.36 -26.43 0.49
N LEU A 37 12.75 -27.51 1.18
CA LEU A 37 11.97 -28.76 1.25
C LEU A 37 10.62 -28.55 1.93
N SER A 38 10.57 -27.81 3.04
CA SER A 38 9.30 -27.50 3.72
C SER A 38 8.41 -26.58 2.89
N SER A 39 8.98 -25.60 2.18
CA SER A 39 8.25 -24.76 1.25
C SER A 39 7.72 -25.55 0.04
N LEU A 40 8.52 -26.47 -0.51
CA LEU A 40 8.12 -27.35 -1.60
C LEU A 40 7.01 -28.30 -1.16
N ALA A 41 7.11 -28.87 0.05
CA ALA A 41 6.07 -29.72 0.62
C ALA A 41 4.76 -28.96 0.83
N LEU A 42 4.82 -27.69 1.27
CA LEU A 42 3.65 -26.84 1.41
C LEU A 42 3.00 -26.53 0.05
N VAL A 43 3.80 -26.22 -0.96
CA VAL A 43 3.33 -25.98 -2.33
C VAL A 43 2.68 -27.25 -2.91
N LEU A 44 3.31 -28.42 -2.72
CA LEU A 44 2.77 -29.71 -3.15
C LEU A 44 1.46 -30.05 -2.43
N PHE A 45 1.35 -29.76 -1.13
CA PHE A 45 0.12 -29.95 -0.37
C PHE A 45 -1.01 -29.05 -0.87
N VAL A 46 -0.72 -27.77 -1.15
CA VAL A 46 -1.68 -26.83 -1.74
C VAL A 46 -2.11 -27.28 -3.14
N LEU A 47 -1.17 -27.69 -3.99
CA LEU A 47 -1.49 -28.22 -5.32
C LEU A 47 -2.33 -29.50 -5.25
N PHE A 48 -2.00 -30.41 -4.32
CA PHE A 48 -2.77 -31.63 -4.08
C PHE A 48 -4.19 -31.31 -3.60
N ALA A 49 -4.35 -30.34 -2.70
CA ALA A 49 -5.66 -29.88 -2.25
C ALA A 49 -6.48 -29.23 -3.39
N ILE A 50 -5.84 -28.45 -4.28
CA ILE A 50 -6.49 -27.87 -5.46
C ILE A 50 -6.91 -28.95 -6.45
N ILE A 51 -6.05 -29.95 -6.69
CA ILE A 51 -6.34 -31.07 -7.60
C ILE A 51 -7.50 -31.92 -7.06
N ILE A 52 -7.48 -32.28 -5.77
CA ILE A 52 -8.60 -32.99 -5.13
C ILE A 52 -9.87 -32.15 -5.17
N GLY A 53 -9.78 -30.85 -4.86
CA GLY A 53 -10.91 -29.92 -4.95
C GLY A 53 -11.51 -29.90 -6.36
N ARG A 54 -10.67 -29.84 -7.40
CA ARG A 54 -11.11 -29.90 -8.81
C ARG A 54 -11.71 -31.25 -9.20
N ILE A 55 -11.19 -32.37 -8.72
CA ILE A 55 -11.74 -33.71 -8.99
C ILE A 55 -13.14 -33.85 -8.36
N PHE A 56 -13.34 -33.31 -7.15
CA PHE A 56 -14.66 -33.29 -6.50
C PHE A 56 -15.65 -32.36 -7.20
N ILE A 57 -15.21 -31.21 -7.73
CA ILE A 57 -16.03 -30.30 -8.53
C ILE A 57 -16.45 -30.97 -9.86
N PHE A 58 -15.51 -31.58 -10.58
CA PHE A 58 -15.80 -32.29 -11.84
C PHE A 58 -16.68 -33.54 -11.67
N ARG A 59 -16.57 -34.26 -10.55
CA ARG A 59 -17.49 -35.38 -10.24
C ARG A 59 -18.88 -34.91 -9.79
N GLY A 60 -19.00 -33.71 -9.23
CA GLY A 60 -20.29 -33.09 -8.87
C GLY A 60 -21.10 -32.65 -10.09
N GLU A 61 -20.42 -32.14 -11.14
CA GLU A 61 -21.08 -31.71 -12.39
C GLU A 61 -21.69 -32.86 -13.21
N MET A 62 -21.18 -34.09 -13.12
CA MET A 62 -21.74 -35.23 -13.86
C MET A 62 -23.00 -35.84 -13.23
N LEU A 63 -23.42 -35.42 -12.03
CA LEU A 63 -24.49 -36.10 -11.28
C LEU A 63 -25.74 -35.25 -11.01
N ASN A 64 -25.85 -34.00 -11.47
CA ASN A 64 -27.11 -33.26 -11.35
C ASN A 64 -27.21 -32.04 -12.29
N ASP A 65 -28.03 -32.14 -13.33
CA ASP A 65 -28.39 -31.07 -14.27
C ASP A 65 -29.32 -29.98 -13.68
N ARG A 66 -29.36 -29.79 -12.35
CA ARG A 66 -30.21 -28.76 -11.73
C ARG A 66 -29.59 -28.13 -10.48
N LEU A 67 -29.09 -26.90 -10.68
CA LEU A 67 -28.66 -25.91 -9.68
C LEU A 67 -27.52 -26.37 -8.74
N TRP A 68 -26.84 -25.40 -8.11
CA TRP A 68 -25.81 -25.55 -7.06
C TRP A 68 -24.34 -25.51 -7.50
N SER A 69 -23.88 -24.37 -8.05
CA SER A 69 -22.44 -24.04 -8.13
C SER A 69 -21.86 -23.43 -6.84
N ASP A 70 -22.69 -22.94 -5.92
CA ASP A 70 -22.21 -22.03 -4.86
C ASP A 70 -22.01 -22.68 -3.48
N HIS A 71 -22.23 -23.99 -3.34
CA HIS A 71 -22.28 -24.63 -2.01
C HIS A 71 -21.22 -25.70 -1.73
N LEU A 72 -20.42 -26.14 -2.71
CA LEU A 72 -19.38 -27.15 -2.48
C LEU A 72 -18.03 -26.55 -2.04
N SER A 73 -17.68 -25.33 -2.46
CA SER A 73 -16.46 -24.65 -2.01
C SER A 73 -16.54 -24.23 -0.54
N CYS A 74 -17.73 -23.91 -0.04
CA CYS A 74 -17.94 -23.53 1.36
C CYS A 74 -18.05 -24.74 2.32
N ARG A 75 -18.42 -25.92 1.83
CA ARG A 75 -18.59 -27.13 2.68
C ARG A 75 -17.34 -27.96 2.86
N SER A 76 -16.29 -27.77 2.06
CA SER A 76 -14.98 -28.41 2.31
C SER A 76 -14.31 -27.87 3.59
N LEU A 77 -14.79 -26.76 4.13
CA LEU A 77 -14.43 -26.25 5.47
C LEU A 77 -15.33 -26.78 6.59
N ALA A 78 -16.42 -27.51 6.30
CA ALA A 78 -17.32 -28.04 7.32
C ALA A 78 -16.64 -29.13 8.20
N TRP A 79 -15.53 -29.71 7.75
CA TRP A 79 -14.72 -30.59 8.61
C TRP A 79 -14.05 -29.86 9.79
N LEU A 80 -13.94 -28.52 9.73
CA LEU A 80 -13.49 -27.70 10.86
C LEU A 80 -14.63 -27.36 11.85
N GLU A 81 -15.90 -27.66 11.52
CA GLU A 81 -17.05 -27.42 12.42
C GLU A 81 -17.10 -28.39 13.61
N MET A 82 -16.37 -29.51 13.58
CA MET A 82 -16.24 -30.40 14.75
C MET A 82 -15.57 -29.73 15.96
N TRP A 83 -14.96 -28.55 15.79
CA TRP A 83 -14.28 -27.80 16.86
C TRP A 83 -14.95 -26.46 17.19
N GLY A 84 -16.27 -26.37 17.01
CA GLY A 84 -17.13 -25.55 17.86
C GLY A 84 -16.69 -24.10 18.07
N ARG A 85 -16.43 -23.35 17.00
CA ARG A 85 -16.60 -21.90 16.97
C ARG A 85 -17.06 -21.51 15.58
N GLY A 86 -18.25 -20.93 15.49
CA GLY A 86 -18.76 -20.37 14.24
C GLY A 86 -17.77 -19.34 13.71
N VAL A 87 -17.10 -19.66 12.62
CA VAL A 87 -16.51 -18.64 11.75
C VAL A 87 -17.70 -17.88 11.16
N SER A 88 -17.76 -16.58 11.42
CA SER A 88 -18.79 -15.70 10.83
C SER A 88 -18.87 -15.93 9.33
N TYR A 89 -20.09 -16.08 8.80
CA TYR A 89 -20.32 -16.18 7.36
C TYR A 89 -19.65 -14.98 6.68
N PRO A 90 -18.88 -15.16 5.58
CA PRO A 90 -18.31 -14.03 4.86
C PRO A 90 -19.44 -13.15 4.33
N GLY A 91 -19.64 -11.98 4.95
CA GLY A 91 -20.71 -11.03 4.63
C GLY A 91 -21.63 -10.68 5.79
N ASP A 92 -21.60 -11.42 6.89
CA ASP A 92 -22.37 -11.06 8.08
C ASP A 92 -21.79 -9.80 8.74
N ALA A 93 -22.67 -8.88 9.13
CA ALA A 93 -22.29 -7.75 9.93
C ALA A 93 -21.75 -8.26 11.27
N LEU A 94 -20.50 -7.91 11.60
CA LEU A 94 -19.94 -8.21 12.91
C LEU A 94 -20.92 -7.70 14.00
N PRO A 95 -21.21 -8.51 15.04
CA PRO A 95 -22.18 -8.15 16.08
C PRO A 95 -21.82 -6.87 16.83
N VAL A 96 -20.54 -6.47 16.77
CA VAL A 96 -20.05 -5.17 17.21
C VAL A 96 -19.57 -4.41 15.98
N ARG A 97 -20.13 -3.23 15.74
CA ARG A 97 -19.60 -2.28 14.76
C ARG A 97 -18.15 -2.00 15.14
N GLN A 98 -17.20 -2.52 14.36
CA GLN A 98 -15.81 -2.10 14.51
C GLN A 98 -15.76 -0.59 14.33
N THR A 99 -15.29 0.13 15.35
CA THR A 99 -14.98 1.55 15.22
C THR A 99 -13.84 1.66 14.21
N ARG A 100 -14.18 1.93 12.94
CA ARG A 100 -13.25 2.15 11.82
C ARG A 100 -12.51 3.48 11.94
N LEU A 101 -12.13 3.87 13.15
CA LEU A 101 -11.60 5.20 13.39
C LEU A 101 -10.15 5.05 13.78
N GLY A 102 -9.30 5.15 12.76
CA GLY A 102 -7.95 5.61 12.99
C GLY A 102 -7.95 6.92 13.77
N ARG A 103 -6.97 7.08 14.67
CA ARG A 103 -6.69 8.33 15.38
C ARG A 103 -5.38 8.88 14.85
N TRP A 104 -5.48 9.90 14.00
CA TRP A 104 -4.31 10.55 13.44
C TRP A 104 -3.83 11.67 14.34
N ARG A 105 -2.51 11.91 14.30
CA ARG A 105 -1.88 13.03 14.99
C ARG A 105 -2.35 14.36 14.41
N LYS A 106 -2.16 15.44 15.17
CA LYS A 106 -2.45 16.81 14.74
C LYS A 106 -1.51 17.26 13.60
N GLN A 107 -2.00 18.19 12.80
CA GLN A 107 -1.32 18.73 11.60
C GLN A 107 0.10 19.26 11.85
N THR A 108 0.40 19.82 13.03
CA THR A 108 1.70 20.41 13.34
C THR A 108 2.86 19.42 13.34
N ASP A 109 2.55 18.13 13.47
CA ASP A 109 3.54 17.06 13.63
C ASP A 109 3.75 16.27 12.32
N MET A 110 3.18 16.74 11.21
CA MET A 110 3.24 16.07 9.91
C MET A 110 4.56 16.34 9.20
N VAL A 111 5.09 15.30 8.55
CA VAL A 111 6.25 15.42 7.68
C VAL A 111 5.85 16.23 6.45
N THR A 112 6.59 17.30 6.19
CA THR A 112 6.40 18.15 5.02
C THR A 112 7.35 17.71 3.91
N LEU A 113 6.84 17.69 2.68
CA LEU A 113 7.66 17.45 1.51
C LEU A 113 8.54 18.67 1.23
N GLN A 114 9.77 18.41 0.82
CA GLN A 114 10.68 19.45 0.36
C GLN A 114 10.13 20.09 -0.93
N PRO A 115 10.55 21.32 -1.26
CA PRO A 115 10.08 21.98 -2.46
C PRO A 115 10.49 21.23 -3.74
N GLY A 116 9.75 21.46 -4.83
CA GLY A 116 10.09 20.96 -6.16
C GLY A 116 9.38 19.70 -6.62
N TRP A 117 8.46 19.15 -5.82
CA TRP A 117 7.57 18.10 -6.34
C TRP A 117 6.67 18.69 -7.42
N THR A 118 6.58 17.99 -8.55
CA THR A 118 5.67 18.30 -9.66
C THR A 118 5.02 17.02 -10.16
N PHE A 119 3.82 17.17 -10.71
CA PHE A 119 3.11 16.12 -11.40
C PHE A 119 3.36 16.26 -12.91
N LEU A 120 3.55 15.11 -13.58
CA LEU A 120 3.61 15.01 -15.04
C LEU A 120 2.56 13.97 -15.48
N SER A 121 1.84 14.25 -16.57
CA SER A 121 0.86 13.32 -17.15
C SER A 121 1.10 13.12 -18.65
N ALA A 122 0.52 12.06 -19.20
CA ALA A 122 0.51 11.79 -20.63
C ALA A 122 1.93 11.84 -21.24
N GLU A 123 2.11 12.61 -22.31
CA GLU A 123 3.36 12.72 -23.07
C GLU A 123 4.52 13.21 -22.19
N ASP A 124 4.32 14.25 -21.37
CA ASP A 124 5.37 14.78 -20.48
C ASP A 124 5.93 13.70 -19.54
N SER A 125 5.06 12.83 -19.03
CA SER A 125 5.46 11.72 -18.16
C SER A 125 6.27 10.66 -18.91
N HIS A 126 5.92 10.45 -20.17
CA HIS A 126 6.54 9.46 -21.05
C HIS A 126 7.93 9.95 -21.49
N GLU A 127 8.04 11.17 -21.99
CA GLU A 127 9.29 11.83 -22.38
C GLU A 127 10.27 11.90 -21.21
N TYR A 128 9.80 12.28 -20.02
CA TYR A 128 10.62 12.29 -18.81
C TYR A 128 11.21 10.92 -18.51
N SER A 129 10.40 9.87 -18.61
CA SER A 129 10.85 8.51 -18.32
C SER A 129 11.86 8.00 -19.35
N LYS A 130 11.63 8.28 -20.64
CA LYS A 130 12.55 7.91 -21.71
C LYS A 130 13.91 8.59 -21.53
N LYS A 131 13.89 9.90 -21.27
CA LYS A 131 15.11 10.66 -20.99
C LYS A 131 15.84 10.15 -19.74
N LEU A 132 15.11 9.89 -18.65
CA LEU A 132 15.69 9.31 -17.44
C LEU A 132 16.36 7.96 -17.71
N MET A 133 15.73 7.09 -18.49
CA MET A 133 16.27 5.77 -18.81
C MET A 133 17.53 5.85 -19.68
N GLN A 134 17.54 6.77 -20.65
CA GLN A 134 18.71 7.04 -21.47
C GLN A 134 19.85 7.66 -20.64
N ASP A 135 19.59 8.76 -19.95
CA ASP A 135 20.61 9.53 -19.23
C ASP A 135 21.23 8.75 -18.04
N LYS A 136 20.41 7.99 -17.31
CA LYS A 136 20.86 7.29 -16.09
C LYS A 136 21.32 5.86 -16.35
N TYR A 137 20.69 5.16 -17.30
CA TYR A 137 20.91 3.73 -17.50
C TYR A 137 21.42 3.37 -18.90
N GLY A 138 21.54 4.33 -19.82
CA GLY A 138 21.99 4.09 -21.20
C GLY A 138 21.02 3.22 -22.00
N VAL A 139 19.73 3.23 -21.65
CA VAL A 139 18.70 2.42 -22.31
C VAL A 139 17.95 3.28 -23.32
N ASP A 140 18.19 3.04 -24.61
CA ASP A 140 17.54 3.77 -25.71
C ASP A 140 16.12 3.26 -26.02
N ASP A 141 15.89 1.95 -25.90
CA ASP A 141 14.58 1.32 -26.08
C ASP A 141 13.93 1.03 -24.73
N CYS A 142 13.49 2.09 -24.05
CA CYS A 142 12.72 1.92 -22.83
C CYS A 142 11.32 1.42 -23.18
N MET A 143 10.88 0.31 -22.60
CA MET A 143 9.49 -0.16 -22.65
C MET A 143 8.56 0.74 -21.82
N SER A 144 8.55 2.05 -22.10
CA SER A 144 7.80 3.07 -21.39
C SER A 144 6.29 2.98 -21.61
N GLY A 145 5.84 2.16 -22.57
CA GLY A 145 4.42 1.89 -22.85
C GLY A 145 3.69 3.08 -23.47
N GLU A 146 2.37 3.05 -23.45
CA GLU A 146 1.53 4.14 -23.98
C GLU A 146 1.49 5.34 -23.00
N PRO A 147 1.64 6.61 -23.45
CA PRO A 147 1.49 7.79 -22.60
C PRO A 147 0.07 7.98 -22.05
N CYS A 148 -0.97 7.60 -22.78
CA CYS A 148 -2.36 7.83 -22.38
C CYS A 148 -2.70 7.25 -20.98
N GLY A 149 -3.30 8.08 -20.13
CA GLY A 149 -3.69 7.72 -18.77
C GLY A 149 -2.54 7.64 -17.77
N ARG A 150 -1.31 7.95 -18.20
CA ARG A 150 -0.12 7.83 -17.37
C ARG A 150 0.11 9.08 -16.52
N GLN A 151 0.56 8.85 -15.28
CA GLN A 151 0.85 9.90 -14.30
C GLN A 151 2.07 9.54 -13.45
N ILE A 152 2.98 10.50 -13.26
CA ILE A 152 4.14 10.33 -12.38
C ILE A 152 4.40 11.59 -11.56
N TRP A 153 5.02 11.39 -10.40
CA TRP A 153 5.51 12.46 -9.56
C TRP A 153 7.03 12.51 -9.69
N VAL A 154 7.55 13.70 -9.94
CA VAL A 154 8.99 13.94 -10.08
C VAL A 154 9.39 15.12 -9.22
N LYS A 155 10.65 15.14 -8.79
CA LYS A 155 11.20 16.21 -7.98
C LYS A 155 12.21 17.01 -8.81
N GLN A 156 11.93 18.28 -9.04
CA GLN A 156 12.83 19.19 -9.74
C GLN A 156 13.89 19.74 -8.80
N ALA A 157 15.15 19.69 -9.22
CA ALA A 157 16.26 20.24 -8.45
C ALA A 157 16.20 21.79 -8.41
N GLY A 158 16.55 22.38 -7.27
CA GLY A 158 16.68 23.84 -7.13
C GLY A 158 15.37 24.63 -7.04
N ALA A 159 14.21 23.96 -7.02
CA ALA A 159 12.93 24.62 -6.82
C ALA A 159 12.82 25.24 -5.42
N THR A 160 12.20 26.41 -5.35
CA THR A 160 11.89 27.13 -4.11
C THR A 160 10.38 27.13 -3.86
N GLY A 161 9.95 27.27 -2.60
CA GLY A 161 8.53 27.29 -2.23
C GLY A 161 8.15 26.18 -1.26
N ARG A 162 6.89 25.73 -1.28
CA ARG A 162 6.38 24.63 -0.45
C ARG A 162 5.69 23.60 -1.34
N SER A 163 5.99 22.32 -1.12
CA SER A 163 5.21 21.24 -1.72
C SER A 163 3.99 20.93 -0.85
N PRO A 164 2.82 20.64 -1.45
CA PRO A 164 1.63 20.30 -0.68
C PRO A 164 1.88 19.06 0.20
N THR A 165 1.42 19.13 1.45
CA THR A 165 1.38 17.97 2.35
C THR A 165 -0.06 17.71 2.76
N PHE A 166 -0.40 16.45 3.00
CA PHE A 166 -1.74 16.05 3.39
C PHE A 166 -1.84 15.87 4.90
N ASP A 167 -3.05 16.04 5.42
CA ASP A 167 -3.37 15.91 6.83
C ASP A 167 -4.45 14.84 7.00
N PRO A 168 -4.07 13.60 7.37
CA PRO A 168 -5.03 12.51 7.49
C PRO A 168 -6.05 12.69 8.62
N SER A 169 -5.85 13.63 9.54
CA SER A 169 -6.88 14.00 10.53
C SER A 169 -8.05 14.80 9.92
N LYS A 170 -7.83 15.46 8.77
CA LYS A 170 -8.85 16.20 8.03
C LYS A 170 -9.42 15.39 6.88
N ASN A 171 -8.55 14.72 6.13
CA ASN A 171 -8.93 13.78 5.10
C ASN A 171 -7.86 12.68 5.05
N PRO A 172 -8.21 11.42 5.37
CA PRO A 172 -7.23 10.33 5.39
C PRO A 172 -6.54 10.12 4.03
N ASN A 173 -7.18 10.51 2.93
CA ASN A 173 -6.59 10.44 1.60
C ASN A 173 -5.64 11.62 1.37
N SER A 174 -4.51 11.33 0.72
CA SER A 174 -3.55 12.37 0.34
C SER A 174 -4.14 13.37 -0.66
N SER A 175 -5.21 12.97 -1.37
CA SER A 175 -6.06 13.84 -2.18
C SER A 175 -5.31 14.55 -3.30
N ASP A 176 -4.27 13.92 -3.85
CA ASP A 176 -3.42 14.41 -4.96
C ASP A 176 -3.25 15.93 -4.96
N LEU A 177 -2.92 16.52 -3.79
CA LEU A 177 -3.00 17.97 -3.63
C LEU A 177 -2.10 18.67 -4.66
N LEU A 178 -0.94 18.09 -4.94
CA LEU A 178 -0.03 18.56 -5.98
C LEU A 178 -0.66 18.58 -7.37
N TYR A 179 -1.30 17.48 -7.80
CA TYR A 179 -2.01 17.40 -9.08
C TYR A 179 -3.14 18.42 -9.16
N ARG A 180 -3.99 18.48 -8.12
CA ARG A 180 -5.13 19.41 -8.08
C ARG A 180 -4.65 20.86 -8.14
N GLU A 181 -3.66 21.24 -7.35
CA GLU A 181 -3.10 22.60 -7.38
C GLU A 181 -2.55 22.96 -8.76
N GLN A 182 -1.79 22.06 -9.40
CA GLN A 182 -1.23 22.31 -10.73
C GLN A 182 -2.30 22.42 -11.82
N ARG A 183 -3.31 21.54 -11.82
CA ARG A 183 -4.42 21.62 -12.79
C ARG A 183 -5.25 22.89 -12.60
N LEU A 184 -5.57 23.25 -11.36
CA LEU A 184 -6.32 24.46 -11.05
C LEU A 184 -5.54 25.73 -11.44
N ALA A 185 -4.22 25.76 -11.21
CA ALA A 185 -3.38 26.88 -11.62
C ALA A 185 -3.23 27.01 -13.14
N ALA A 186 -3.22 25.87 -13.87
CA ALA A 186 -3.13 25.85 -15.32
C ALA A 186 -4.45 26.20 -16.03
N TRP A 187 -5.60 26.09 -15.35
CA TRP A 187 -6.91 26.29 -15.95
C TRP A 187 -7.18 27.75 -16.34
N LYS A 188 -7.42 27.98 -17.63
CA LYS A 188 -7.74 29.31 -18.20
C LYS A 188 -9.22 29.49 -18.56
N GLY A 189 -10.03 28.46 -18.36
CA GLY A 189 -11.45 28.45 -18.74
C GLY A 189 -12.37 29.06 -17.68
N ARG A 190 -13.68 28.90 -17.88
CA ARG A 190 -14.70 29.36 -16.93
C ARG A 190 -14.61 28.53 -15.64
N GLN A 191 -14.61 29.21 -14.49
CA GLN A 191 -14.60 28.58 -13.17
C GLN A 191 -16.03 28.49 -12.59
N PRO A 192 -16.30 27.55 -11.68
CA PRO A 192 -17.56 27.53 -10.94
C PRO A 192 -17.65 28.73 -9.99
N GLU A 193 -18.86 29.25 -9.79
CA GLU A 193 -19.11 30.24 -8.73
C GLU A 193 -19.13 29.56 -7.37
N THR A 194 -18.16 29.89 -6.51
CA THR A 194 -17.97 29.26 -5.19
C THR A 194 -18.46 30.11 -4.01
N SER A 195 -18.88 31.36 -4.25
CA SER A 195 -19.35 32.31 -3.23
C SER A 195 -20.65 31.88 -2.55
N THR A 196 -21.49 31.13 -3.25
CA THR A 196 -22.82 30.73 -2.79
C THR A 196 -23.02 29.21 -2.89
N PRO A 197 -23.63 28.57 -1.88
CA PRO A 197 -24.06 27.18 -2.00
C PRO A 197 -25.10 27.00 -3.12
N PRO A 198 -25.10 25.87 -3.86
CA PRO A 198 -26.14 25.60 -4.86
C PRO A 198 -27.50 25.42 -4.18
N LYS A 199 -28.56 25.97 -4.77
CA LYS A 199 -29.93 25.89 -4.26
C LYS A 199 -30.75 24.77 -4.92
N THR A 200 -30.30 24.29 -6.08
CA THR A 200 -30.95 23.22 -6.83
C THR A 200 -29.96 22.14 -7.24
N ALA A 201 -30.47 20.93 -7.52
CA ALA A 201 -29.64 19.83 -8.04
C ALA A 201 -28.96 20.20 -9.37
N LYS A 202 -29.66 20.97 -10.23
CA LYS A 202 -29.11 21.48 -11.49
C LYS A 202 -27.91 22.40 -11.24
N GLU A 203 -28.05 23.38 -10.35
CA GLU A 203 -26.94 24.27 -9.98
C GLU A 203 -25.77 23.51 -9.38
N ALA A 204 -26.03 22.52 -8.52
CA ALA A 204 -25.00 21.68 -7.94
C ALA A 204 -24.24 20.89 -9.03
N ALA A 205 -24.97 20.28 -9.98
CA ALA A 205 -24.37 19.56 -11.10
C ALA A 205 -23.56 20.50 -12.01
N GLU A 206 -24.06 21.69 -12.34
CA GLU A 206 -23.33 22.67 -13.15
C GLU A 206 -22.04 23.14 -12.47
N LYS A 207 -22.07 23.41 -11.16
CA LYS A 207 -20.87 23.76 -10.38
C LYS A 207 -19.88 22.60 -10.33
N ALA A 208 -20.36 21.38 -10.12
CA ALA A 208 -19.53 20.18 -10.07
C ALA A 208 -18.88 19.88 -11.42
N ILE A 209 -19.63 19.91 -12.52
CA ILE A 209 -19.12 19.70 -13.89
C ILE A 209 -18.04 20.74 -14.19
N ARG A 210 -18.31 22.03 -13.94
CA ARG A 210 -17.32 23.09 -14.15
C ARG A 210 -16.05 22.86 -13.35
N PHE A 211 -16.17 22.46 -12.08
CA PHE A 211 -15.01 22.12 -11.26
C PHE A 211 -14.22 20.95 -11.82
N TYR A 212 -14.90 19.84 -12.12
CA TYR A 212 -14.25 18.60 -12.54
C TYR A 212 -13.64 18.72 -13.95
N SER A 213 -14.21 19.55 -14.83
CA SER A 213 -13.60 19.88 -16.12
C SER A 213 -12.23 20.53 -15.98
N MET A 214 -11.99 21.31 -14.90
CA MET A 214 -10.67 21.91 -14.65
C MET A 214 -9.59 20.88 -14.34
N LEU A 215 -10.00 19.67 -13.89
CA LEU A 215 -9.09 18.61 -13.50
C LEU A 215 -8.72 17.69 -14.68
N GLN A 216 -9.45 17.72 -15.79
CA GLN A 216 -9.17 16.81 -16.93
C GLN A 216 -7.75 17.03 -17.47
N ASN A 217 -7.02 15.94 -17.72
CA ASN A 217 -5.69 15.97 -18.37
C ASN A 217 -5.83 16.17 -19.89
N GLU A 218 -4.71 16.47 -20.56
CA GLU A 218 -4.68 16.83 -21.98
C GLU A 218 -5.07 15.69 -22.92
N ASP A 219 -4.76 14.45 -22.54
CA ASP A 219 -5.17 13.20 -23.18
C ASP A 219 -6.60 12.77 -22.78
N GLY A 220 -7.32 13.59 -22.01
CA GLY A 220 -8.73 13.42 -21.69
C GLY A 220 -9.05 12.60 -20.44
N HIS A 221 -8.07 12.01 -19.75
CA HIS A 221 -8.33 11.26 -18.52
C HIS A 221 -8.38 12.15 -17.27
N TRP A 222 -8.84 11.60 -16.14
CA TRP A 222 -8.80 12.25 -14.82
C TRP A 222 -7.87 11.49 -13.88
N GLY A 223 -6.96 12.22 -13.24
CA GLY A 223 -6.15 11.71 -12.14
C GLY A 223 -6.91 11.63 -10.84
N GLY A 224 -6.52 10.67 -10.00
CA GLY A 224 -7.09 10.52 -8.68
C GLY A 224 -6.29 9.58 -7.79
N ASP A 225 -6.21 9.96 -6.52
CA ASP A 225 -5.61 9.22 -5.43
C ASP A 225 -6.42 7.94 -5.27
N TYR A 226 -5.77 6.82 -5.56
CA TYR A 226 -6.33 5.49 -5.40
C TYR A 226 -5.61 4.73 -4.29
N ALA A 227 -5.24 5.44 -3.22
CA ALA A 227 -4.69 4.86 -2.02
C ALA A 227 -5.75 4.13 -1.17
N GLY A 228 -5.29 3.56 -0.06
CA GLY A 228 -6.15 2.89 0.91
C GLY A 228 -5.39 1.79 1.63
N PRO A 229 -4.98 0.71 0.95
CA PRO A 229 -4.22 -0.36 1.56
C PRO A 229 -2.82 0.08 2.01
N MET A 230 -2.45 -0.19 3.26
CA MET A 230 -1.16 0.18 3.85
C MET A 230 -0.09 -0.93 3.73
N PHE A 231 -0.37 -2.00 2.97
CA PHE A 231 0.54 -3.14 2.79
C PHE A 231 1.10 -3.28 1.36
N LEU A 232 0.68 -2.43 0.41
CA LEU A 232 1.21 -2.44 -0.96
C LEU A 232 2.59 -1.78 -1.05
N MET A 233 2.71 -0.57 -0.52
CA MET A 233 3.97 0.18 -0.50
C MET A 233 5.10 -0.58 0.23
N PRO A 234 4.87 -1.22 1.40
CA PRO A 234 5.88 -2.10 2.01
C PRO A 234 6.42 -3.18 1.08
N GLY A 235 5.55 -3.88 0.34
CA GLY A 235 5.99 -4.92 -0.61
C GLY A 235 6.91 -4.38 -1.70
N LEU A 236 6.60 -3.20 -2.25
CA LEU A 236 7.45 -2.50 -3.21
C LEU A 236 8.81 -2.13 -2.60
N ILE A 237 8.81 -1.53 -1.41
CA ILE A 237 10.04 -1.10 -0.71
C ILE A 237 10.94 -2.31 -0.44
N PHE A 238 10.37 -3.43 0.02
CA PHE A 238 11.12 -4.64 0.33
C PHE A 238 11.75 -5.21 -0.95
N THR A 239 10.98 -5.26 -2.03
CA THR A 239 11.45 -5.73 -3.34
C THR A 239 12.60 -4.86 -3.84
N CYS A 240 12.46 -3.54 -3.81
CA CYS A 240 13.52 -2.61 -4.23
C CYS A 240 14.77 -2.75 -3.36
N TYR A 241 14.61 -2.93 -2.05
CA TYR A 241 15.75 -3.14 -1.15
C TYR A 241 16.51 -4.43 -1.47
N ILE A 242 15.79 -5.54 -1.66
CA ILE A 242 16.38 -6.86 -1.97
C ILE A 242 17.07 -6.84 -3.34
N THR A 243 16.45 -6.22 -4.33
CA THR A 243 16.96 -6.16 -5.71
C THR A 243 17.99 -5.04 -5.94
N GLY A 244 18.23 -4.18 -4.95
CA GLY A 244 19.15 -3.04 -5.07
C GLY A 244 18.63 -1.89 -5.95
N VAL A 245 17.33 -1.86 -6.27
CA VAL A 245 16.72 -0.76 -7.03
C VAL A 245 16.69 0.50 -6.19
N ASP A 246 17.34 1.56 -6.68
CA ASP A 246 17.35 2.84 -5.98
C ASP A 246 16.06 3.63 -6.22
N LEU A 247 15.29 3.81 -5.13
CA LEU A 247 14.09 4.64 -5.10
C LEU A 247 14.38 6.15 -5.21
N ALA A 248 15.65 6.57 -5.11
CA ALA A 248 16.09 7.96 -5.28
C ALA A 248 15.25 8.95 -4.44
N GLU A 249 14.77 10.05 -5.04
CA GLU A 249 13.99 11.11 -4.37
C GLU A 249 12.62 10.61 -3.90
N LYS A 250 12.10 9.52 -4.47
CA LYS A 250 10.79 8.94 -4.09
C LYS A 250 10.76 8.45 -2.64
N LYS A 251 11.93 8.15 -2.06
CA LYS A 251 12.06 7.80 -0.64
C LYS A 251 11.47 8.88 0.26
N GLU A 252 11.68 10.16 -0.06
CA GLU A 252 11.15 11.27 0.73
C GLU A 252 9.61 11.26 0.77
N ALA A 253 8.97 11.09 -0.38
CA ALA A 253 7.51 11.03 -0.46
C ALA A 253 6.94 9.80 0.26
N MET A 254 7.59 8.64 0.12
CA MET A 254 7.19 7.41 0.83
C MET A 254 7.35 7.56 2.35
N ILE A 255 8.44 8.17 2.82
CA ILE A 255 8.67 8.48 4.24
C ILE A 255 7.57 9.40 4.76
N ALA A 256 7.27 10.49 4.04
CA ALA A 256 6.24 11.43 4.44
C ALA A 256 4.87 10.75 4.52
N TYR A 257 4.52 9.95 3.51
CA TYR A 257 3.26 9.21 3.47
C TYR A 257 3.10 8.26 4.65
N LEU A 258 4.10 7.41 4.93
CA LEU A 258 4.07 6.47 6.05
C LEU A 258 4.07 7.20 7.39
N CYS A 259 4.90 8.22 7.57
CA CYS A 259 4.94 8.99 8.82
C CYS A 259 3.62 9.71 9.10
N ASN A 260 2.97 10.30 8.09
CA ASN A 260 1.72 11.04 8.26
C ASN A 260 0.53 10.11 8.58
N HIS A 261 0.55 8.88 8.08
CA HIS A 261 -0.44 7.86 8.42
C HIS A 261 -0.21 7.18 9.78
N GLN A 262 0.89 7.48 10.48
CA GLN A 262 1.13 6.92 11.81
C GLN A 262 0.12 7.50 12.81
N GLN A 263 -0.50 6.61 13.58
CA GLN A 263 -1.53 6.98 14.54
C GLN A 263 -0.96 7.51 15.85
N GLU A 264 -1.84 8.07 16.68
CA GLU A 264 -1.49 8.62 18.00
C GLU A 264 -0.83 7.59 18.92
N ASP A 265 -1.25 6.31 18.83
CA ASP A 265 -0.69 5.19 19.59
C ASP A 265 0.68 4.71 19.08
N GLY A 266 1.15 5.27 17.96
CA GLY A 266 2.42 4.93 17.32
C GLY A 266 2.33 3.82 16.27
N GLY A 267 1.18 3.18 16.10
CA GLY A 267 1.00 2.12 15.11
C GLY A 267 0.50 2.60 13.75
N TRP A 268 0.24 1.62 12.88
CA TRP A 268 -0.36 1.77 11.56
C TRP A 268 -1.43 0.71 11.30
N GLY A 269 -2.49 1.10 10.62
CA GLY A 269 -3.57 0.20 10.23
C GLY A 269 -3.25 -0.66 9.00
N THR A 270 -4.12 -1.60 8.68
CA THR A 270 -4.04 -2.39 7.43
C THR A 270 -4.46 -1.57 6.20
N HIS A 271 -5.26 -0.53 6.42
CA HIS A 271 -5.60 0.52 5.47
C HIS A 271 -5.60 1.88 6.17
N ILE A 272 -5.62 2.97 5.41
CA ILE A 272 -5.45 4.34 5.92
C ILE A 272 -6.41 4.70 7.06
N GLU A 273 -7.67 4.24 7.00
CA GLU A 273 -8.71 4.45 8.03
C GLU A 273 -8.78 3.38 9.14
N SER A 274 -8.00 2.31 9.04
CA SER A 274 -8.01 1.23 10.05
C SER A 274 -7.35 1.71 11.33
N PRO A 275 -7.81 1.28 12.52
CA PRO A 275 -6.98 1.39 13.73
C PRO A 275 -5.65 0.65 13.55
N SER A 276 -4.67 0.96 14.39
CA SER A 276 -3.37 0.31 14.38
C SER A 276 -3.48 -1.21 14.54
N THR A 277 -2.71 -1.94 13.74
CA THR A 277 -2.65 -3.41 13.76
C THR A 277 -1.22 -3.89 13.76
N MET A 278 -0.94 -5.08 14.30
CA MET A 278 0.41 -5.64 14.23
C MET A 278 0.92 -5.78 12.79
N PHE A 279 0.05 -6.21 11.87
CA PHE A 279 0.42 -6.37 10.46
C PHE A 279 0.80 -5.03 9.81
N GLY A 280 -0.07 -4.02 9.90
CA GLY A 280 0.21 -2.68 9.36
C GLY A 280 1.41 -2.01 10.02
N SER A 281 1.53 -2.11 11.35
CA SER A 281 2.60 -1.50 12.12
C SER A 281 3.97 -2.09 11.81
N VAL A 282 4.11 -3.42 11.78
CA VAL A 282 5.39 -4.07 11.50
C VAL A 282 5.85 -3.76 10.07
N LEU A 283 4.95 -3.87 9.09
CA LEU A 283 5.28 -3.55 7.69
C LEU A 283 5.71 -2.09 7.52
N SER A 284 4.99 -1.14 8.12
CA SER A 284 5.30 0.29 8.04
C SER A 284 6.61 0.63 8.77
N TYR A 285 6.84 0.05 9.96
CA TYR A 285 8.08 0.22 10.72
C TYR A 285 9.30 -0.25 9.93
N VAL A 286 9.25 -1.47 9.39
CA VAL A 286 10.36 -2.04 8.61
C VAL A 286 10.58 -1.22 7.33
N SER A 287 9.50 -0.81 6.65
CA SER A 287 9.58 0.03 5.45
C SER A 287 10.32 1.34 5.73
N LEU A 288 9.97 2.04 6.80
CA LEU A 288 10.66 3.27 7.22
C LEU A 288 12.14 3.04 7.54
N ARG A 289 12.49 1.90 8.19
CA ARG A 289 13.90 1.53 8.43
C ARG A 289 14.65 1.34 7.10
N LEU A 290 14.08 0.61 6.15
CA LEU A 290 14.70 0.33 4.85
C LEU A 290 14.81 1.58 3.96
N LEU A 291 13.90 2.53 4.13
CA LEU A 291 13.98 3.86 3.50
C LEU A 291 15.07 4.76 4.11
N GLY A 292 15.69 4.33 5.22
CA GLY A 292 16.85 5.01 5.82
C GLY A 292 16.55 5.79 7.11
N LEU A 293 15.35 5.72 7.68
CA LEU A 293 15.09 6.39 8.96
C LEU A 293 15.86 5.72 10.09
N SER A 294 16.56 6.53 10.89
CA SER A 294 17.23 6.08 12.11
C SER A 294 16.25 5.43 13.09
N SER A 295 16.67 4.35 13.75
CA SER A 295 15.87 3.67 14.78
C SER A 295 15.50 4.59 15.95
N ASN A 296 16.24 5.69 16.15
CA ASN A 296 15.97 6.71 17.16
C ASN A 296 15.00 7.80 16.68
N HIS A 297 14.58 7.78 15.42
CA HIS A 297 13.58 8.73 14.91
C HIS A 297 12.28 8.62 15.73
N PRO A 298 11.64 9.74 16.12
CA PRO A 298 10.46 9.71 17.00
C PRO A 298 9.33 8.79 16.51
N ALA A 299 9.08 8.78 15.19
CA ALA A 299 8.10 7.88 14.58
C ALA A 299 8.46 6.40 14.81
N LEU A 300 9.73 6.02 14.65
CA LEU A 300 10.18 4.65 14.85
C LEU A 300 10.23 4.27 16.34
N ALA A 301 10.60 5.20 17.22
CA ALA A 301 10.53 4.95 18.66
C ALA A 301 9.10 4.61 19.11
N LYS A 302 8.10 5.37 18.65
CA LYS A 302 6.69 5.11 18.93
C LYS A 302 6.19 3.81 18.29
N GLY A 303 6.55 3.56 17.03
CA GLY A 303 6.21 2.32 16.33
C GLY A 303 6.75 1.07 17.01
N ARG A 304 8.00 1.11 17.47
CA ARG A 304 8.60 0.01 18.24
C ARG A 304 7.89 -0.19 19.58
N LYS A 305 7.53 0.89 20.27
CA LYS A 305 6.75 0.80 21.52
C LYS A 305 5.38 0.17 21.29
N PHE A 306 4.72 0.44 20.17
CA PHE A 306 3.44 -0.20 19.81
C PHE A 306 3.61 -1.71 19.53
N ILE A 307 4.72 -2.10 18.90
CA ILE A 307 5.00 -3.48 18.50
C ILE A 307 5.38 -4.38 19.69
N GLN A 308 5.90 -3.80 20.78
CA GLN A 308 6.37 -4.50 22.00
C GLN A 308 5.26 -4.66 23.03
#